data_AF-A0A819U9K5-F1
#
_entry.id   AF-A0A819U9K5-F1
#
_cell.length_a   1.000
_cell.length_b   1.000
_cell.length_c   1.000
_cell.angle_alpha   90.00
_cell.angle_beta   90.00
_cell.angle_gamma   90.00
#
_symmetry.space_group_name_H-M   'P 1'
#
loop_
_entity.id
_entity.type
_entity.pdbx_description
1 polymer ?
#
loop_
_entity_poly.entity_id
_entity_poly.type
_entity_poly.pdbx_seq_one_letter_code
_entity_poly.pdbx_strand_id
1 'polypeptide(L)'
;MVLYSFDYGDPASNSMVLCKLRPHLSNVWSQMGKYFIALACIDRFRIFSQLSTARYLIGIMTIVWSIAASHALPLRTRIQPIRNDDMSSRQSFSITSRDRQLLTMVITEILVYVISMSLYPLILFEMLITNYMNINKSPQYLEIESFIYTIATLLGFANNAAPLYIYYFASSTFRQDFRKFLNLCGFRITRQNLINVDQPRTPIQINAETHI
;
A
#
# COMPACT_ATOMS: atom_id res chain seq x y z
N MET A 1 -30.03 34.06 14.93
CA MET A 1 -29.06 33.28 15.71
C MET A 1 -27.81 33.14 14.85
N VAL A 2 -26.94 34.14 14.94
CA VAL A 2 -25.71 34.26 14.15
C VAL A 2 -24.64 33.49 14.91
N LEU A 3 -24.23 32.35 14.36
CA LEU A 3 -23.17 31.51 14.94
C LEU A 3 -21.84 32.24 14.81
N TYR A 4 -21.22 32.48 15.97
CA TYR A 4 -19.82 32.82 16.14
C TYR A 4 -18.95 31.83 15.36
N SER A 5 -18.60 32.16 14.11
CA SER A 5 -17.55 31.45 13.39
C SER A 5 -16.22 31.92 13.97
N PHE A 6 -15.72 31.11 14.90
CA PHE A 6 -14.38 31.14 15.44
C PHE A 6 -13.36 31.42 14.33
N ASP A 7 -12.77 32.61 14.38
CA ASP A 7 -11.52 32.98 13.71
C ASP A 7 -10.34 32.27 14.40
N TYR A 8 -10.43 30.94 14.50
CA TYR A 8 -9.31 30.09 14.86
C TYR A 8 -8.71 29.65 13.53
N GLY A 9 -7.63 30.31 13.13
CA GLY A 9 -6.85 29.91 11.97
C GLY A 9 -6.59 28.40 12.04
N ASP A 10 -7.12 27.65 11.07
CA ASP A 10 -6.99 26.19 11.03
C ASP A 10 -5.51 25.85 11.23
N PRO A 11 -5.12 25.15 12.31
CA PRO A 11 -3.71 24.86 12.60
C PRO A 11 -3.03 24.07 11.48
N ALA A 12 -3.81 23.49 10.56
CA ALA A 12 -3.31 22.89 9.33
C ALA A 12 -2.63 23.87 8.36
N SER A 13 -2.95 25.18 8.41
CA SER A 13 -2.34 26.20 7.53
C SER A 13 -0.95 26.64 8.02
N ASN A 14 -0.70 26.59 9.33
CA ASN A 14 0.57 27.01 9.92
C ASN A 14 1.63 25.90 9.97
N SER A 15 1.28 24.65 9.69
CA SER A 15 2.20 23.52 9.70
C SER A 15 2.17 22.74 8.40
N MET A 16 3.18 23.00 7.55
CA MET A 16 3.42 22.28 6.29
C MET A 16 3.55 20.76 6.48
N VAL A 17 3.94 20.32 7.69
CA VAL A 17 4.00 18.89 8.07
C VAL A 17 2.60 18.30 8.22
N LEU A 18 1.68 19.00 8.90
CA LEU A 18 0.29 18.56 9.07
C LEU A 18 -0.46 18.51 7.73
N CYS A 19 -0.19 19.46 6.84
CA CYS A 19 -0.79 19.49 5.49
C CYS A 19 -0.39 18.26 4.64
N LYS A 20 0.86 17.78 4.76
CA LYS A 20 1.30 16.53 4.09
C LYS A 20 0.86 15.27 4.83
N LEU A 21 0.76 15.31 6.16
CA LEU A 21 0.43 14.15 6.98
C LEU A 21 -1.06 13.76 6.89
N ARG A 22 -1.96 14.75 6.77
CA ARG A 22 -3.42 14.55 6.75
C ARG A 22 -3.91 13.65 5.60
N PRO A 23 -3.52 13.87 4.33
CA PRO A 23 -3.91 12.95 3.26
C PRO A 23 -3.29 11.56 3.43
N HIS A 24 -2.08 11.46 3.98
CA HIS A 24 -1.47 10.16 4.27
C HIS A 24 -2.21 9.40 5.37
N LEU A 25 -2.59 10.05 6.46
CA LEU A 25 -3.35 9.41 7.54
C LEU A 25 -4.75 8.99 7.07
N SER A 26 -5.44 9.81 6.27
CA SER A 26 -6.74 9.45 5.70
C SER A 26 -6.62 8.24 4.77
N ASN A 27 -5.57 8.19 3.95
CA ASN A 27 -5.32 7.05 3.08
C ASN A 27 -4.96 5.79 3.91
N VAL A 28 -4.10 5.90 4.92
CA VAL A 28 -3.70 4.79 5.81
C VAL A 28 -4.90 4.26 6.61
N TRP A 29 -5.77 5.14 7.11
CA TRP A 29 -6.99 4.74 7.85
C TRP A 29 -7.99 4.03 6.93
N SER A 30 -8.13 4.52 5.70
CA SER A 30 -8.91 3.85 4.65
C SER A 30 -8.33 2.47 4.31
N GLN A 31 -7.00 2.33 4.29
CA GLN A 31 -6.35 1.04 4.08
C GLN A 31 -6.55 0.09 5.28
N MET A 32 -6.42 0.58 6.53
CA MET A 32 -6.64 -0.23 7.74
C MET A 32 -8.04 -0.82 7.81
N GLY A 33 -9.08 -0.03 7.50
CA GLY A 33 -10.45 -0.55 7.42
C GLY A 33 -10.62 -1.69 6.42
N LYS A 34 -9.88 -1.66 5.30
CA LYS A 34 -9.92 -2.68 4.25
C LYS A 34 -9.18 -3.96 4.66
N TYR A 35 -8.10 -3.86 5.45
CA TYR A 35 -7.42 -5.03 6.03
C TYR A 35 -8.28 -5.76 7.05
N PHE A 36 -9.06 -5.04 7.87
CA PHE A 36 -10.00 -5.68 8.80
C PHE A 36 -11.12 -6.42 8.07
N ILE A 37 -11.62 -5.88 6.96
CA ILE A 37 -12.59 -6.57 6.09
C ILE A 37 -11.96 -7.82 5.47
N ALA A 38 -10.72 -7.74 4.96
CA ALA A 38 -10.01 -8.90 4.41
C ALA A 38 -9.76 -9.98 5.47
N LEU A 39 -9.39 -9.60 6.70
CA LEU A 39 -9.22 -10.54 7.81
C LEU A 39 -10.55 -11.17 8.23
N ALA A 40 -11.64 -10.42 8.25
CA ALA A 40 -12.98 -10.95 8.51
C ALA A 40 -13.42 -11.93 7.40
N CYS A 41 -13.06 -11.66 6.14
CA CYS A 41 -13.29 -12.58 5.03
C CYS A 41 -12.44 -13.85 5.15
N ILE A 42 -11.18 -13.75 5.56
CA ILE A 42 -10.29 -14.90 5.80
C ILE A 42 -10.78 -15.75 6.97
N ASP A 43 -11.24 -15.11 8.05
CA ASP A 43 -11.81 -15.78 9.22
C ASP A 43 -13.05 -16.59 8.84
N ARG A 44 -13.96 -15.99 8.05
CA ARG A 44 -15.09 -16.73 7.44
C ARG A 44 -14.62 -17.80 6.44
N PHE A 45 -13.57 -17.56 5.67
CA PHE A 45 -13.04 -18.54 4.70
C PHE A 45 -12.42 -19.77 5.38
N ARG A 46 -11.84 -19.60 6.58
CA ARG A 46 -11.35 -20.68 7.44
C ARG A 46 -12.48 -21.60 7.93
N ILE A 47 -13.70 -21.07 8.06
CA ILE A 47 -14.89 -21.83 8.42
C ILE A 47 -15.43 -22.63 7.21
N PHE A 48 -15.11 -22.22 5.97
CA PHE A 48 -15.57 -22.85 4.72
C PHE A 48 -14.51 -23.76 4.03
N SER A 49 -13.39 -24.06 4.69
CA SER A 49 -12.24 -24.74 4.06
C SER A 49 -12.50 -26.22 3.74
N GLN A 50 -13.17 -26.48 2.62
CA GLN A 50 -13.13 -27.76 1.89
C GLN A 50 -12.78 -27.61 0.39
N LEU A 51 -12.59 -26.40 -0.14
CA LEU A 51 -12.30 -26.22 -1.57
C LEU A 51 -10.79 -26.21 -1.87
N SER A 52 -10.30 -27.35 -2.35
CA SER A 52 -9.03 -27.55 -3.07
C SER A 52 -8.79 -26.51 -4.19
N THR A 53 -9.86 -25.96 -4.76
CA THR A 53 -9.86 -24.95 -5.83
C THR A 53 -9.19 -23.63 -5.44
N ALA A 54 -9.32 -23.19 -4.19
CA ALA A 54 -8.73 -21.92 -3.73
C ALA A 54 -7.20 -21.99 -3.65
N ARG A 55 -6.64 -23.17 -3.30
CA ARG A 55 -5.19 -23.40 -3.30
C ARG A 55 -4.62 -23.31 -4.72
N TYR A 56 -5.36 -23.77 -5.72
CA TYR A 56 -4.96 -23.73 -7.12
C TYR A 56 -4.92 -22.30 -7.66
N LEU A 57 -5.95 -21.49 -7.36
CA LEU A 57 -6.00 -20.07 -7.75
C LEU A 57 -4.87 -19.24 -7.12
N ILE A 58 -4.59 -19.45 -5.84
CA ILE A 58 -3.46 -18.80 -5.16
C ILE A 58 -2.14 -19.22 -5.82
N GLY A 59 -1.97 -20.52 -6.13
CA GLY A 59 -0.80 -21.04 -6.85
C GLY A 59 -0.59 -20.37 -8.21
N ILE A 60 -1.64 -20.30 -9.04
CA ILE A 60 -1.59 -19.66 -10.37
C ILE A 60 -1.20 -18.19 -10.25
N MET A 61 -1.86 -17.43 -9.36
CA MET A 61 -1.52 -16.03 -9.13
C MET A 61 -0.04 -15.87 -8.77
N THR A 62 0.49 -16.72 -7.87
CA THR A 62 1.89 -16.65 -7.44
C THR A 62 2.87 -16.94 -8.58
N ILE A 63 2.54 -17.89 -9.46
CA ILE A 63 3.34 -18.21 -10.65
C ILE A 63 3.32 -17.06 -11.66
N VAL A 64 2.14 -16.49 -11.94
CA VAL A 64 1.98 -15.35 -12.85
C VAL A 64 2.79 -14.14 -12.38
N TRP A 65 2.74 -13.83 -11.08
CA TRP A 65 3.56 -12.77 -10.48
C TRP A 65 5.07 -13.04 -10.58
N SER A 66 5.50 -14.30 -10.44
CA SER A 66 6.91 -14.69 -10.55
C SER A 66 7.45 -14.60 -11.98
N ILE A 67 6.63 -14.96 -12.97
CA ILE A 67 6.94 -14.82 -14.40
C ILE A 67 7.03 -13.33 -14.77
N ALA A 68 6.05 -12.52 -14.35
CA ALA A 68 6.06 -11.09 -14.60
C ALA A 68 7.31 -10.41 -14.02
N ALA A 69 7.71 -10.76 -12.79
CA ALA A 69 8.94 -10.27 -12.18
C ALA A 69 10.20 -10.71 -12.95
N SER A 70 10.22 -11.95 -13.44
CA SER A 70 11.32 -12.51 -14.24
C SER A 70 11.47 -11.81 -15.59
N HIS A 71 10.37 -11.40 -16.23
CA HIS A 71 10.41 -10.65 -17.48
C HIS A 71 10.81 -9.18 -17.32
N ALA A 72 10.64 -8.59 -16.13
CA ALA A 72 11.10 -7.23 -15.85
C ALA A 72 12.64 -7.14 -15.67
N LEU A 73 13.30 -8.23 -15.29
CA LEU A 73 14.76 -8.29 -15.06
C LEU A 73 15.61 -8.07 -16.34
N PRO A 74 15.30 -8.66 -17.51
CA PRO A 74 16.03 -8.43 -18.77
C PRO A 74 15.95 -7.00 -19.32
N LEU A 75 14.83 -6.30 -19.09
CA LEU A 75 14.69 -4.88 -19.44
C LEU A 75 15.66 -4.00 -18.62
N ARG A 76 16.02 -4.46 -17.42
CA ARG A 76 17.03 -3.82 -16.57
C ARG A 76 18.47 -4.04 -17.06
N THR A 77 18.74 -5.08 -17.84
CA THR A 77 20.10 -5.32 -18.38
C THR A 77 20.31 -4.73 -19.78
N ARG A 78 19.28 -4.63 -20.63
CA ARG A 78 19.45 -4.15 -22.01
C ARG A 78 19.61 -2.64 -22.20
N ILE A 79 19.14 -1.80 -21.29
CA ILE A 79 19.29 -0.34 -21.41
C ILE A 79 20.49 0.13 -20.58
N GLN A 80 21.63 -0.57 -20.65
CA GLN A 80 22.89 0.08 -20.29
C GLN A 80 23.30 0.94 -21.47
N PRO A 81 23.54 2.25 -21.29
CA PRO A 81 24.04 3.08 -22.38
C PRO A 81 25.40 2.52 -22.81
N ILE A 82 25.57 2.31 -24.11
CA ILE A 82 26.86 1.97 -24.73
C ILE A 82 27.85 3.05 -24.30
N ARG A 83 28.79 2.66 -23.44
CA ARG A 83 29.85 3.50 -22.92
C ARG A 83 30.89 3.69 -24.03
N ASN A 84 30.70 4.72 -24.84
CA ASN A 84 31.76 5.24 -25.68
C ASN A 84 32.64 6.10 -24.77
N ASP A 85 33.80 5.57 -24.40
CA ASP A 85 34.80 6.27 -23.61
C ASP A 85 35.35 7.44 -24.44
N ASP A 86 34.85 8.65 -24.19
CA ASP A 86 35.51 9.89 -24.64
C ASP A 86 35.58 10.90 -23.49
N MET A 87 36.80 11.35 -23.20
CA MET A 87 37.27 11.73 -21.87
C MET A 87 36.96 13.20 -21.47
N SER A 88 35.94 13.86 -22.04
CA SER A 88 35.80 15.33 -21.93
C SER A 88 34.46 15.92 -21.44
N SER A 89 33.46 15.13 -21.01
CA SER A 89 32.17 15.67 -20.52
C SER A 89 31.69 15.08 -19.19
N ARG A 90 32.32 15.51 -18.08
CA ARG A 90 32.06 14.98 -16.72
C ARG A 90 30.72 15.35 -16.07
N GLN A 91 29.82 16.10 -16.71
CA GLN A 91 28.65 16.68 -16.01
C GLN A 91 27.26 16.30 -16.54
N SER A 92 27.14 15.65 -17.71
CA SER A 92 25.82 15.33 -18.29
C SER A 92 25.31 13.90 -18.02
N PHE A 93 26.17 12.98 -17.55
CA PHE A 93 25.82 11.55 -17.47
C PHE A 93 24.99 11.10 -16.25
N SER A 94 24.80 11.94 -15.22
CA SER A 94 24.02 11.50 -14.04
C SER A 94 22.50 11.54 -14.24
N ILE A 95 22.02 12.34 -15.20
CA ILE A 95 20.59 12.62 -15.39
C ILE A 95 19.86 11.41 -16.00
N THR A 96 20.47 10.71 -16.96
CA THR A 96 19.82 9.61 -17.71
C THR A 96 19.54 8.35 -16.89
N SER A 97 20.35 8.05 -15.86
CA SER A 97 20.17 6.84 -15.05
C SER A 97 18.94 6.93 -14.13
N ARG A 98 18.63 8.13 -13.64
CA ARG A 98 17.48 8.42 -12.80
C ARG A 98 16.18 8.36 -13.60
N ASP A 99 16.18 8.92 -14.80
CA ASP A 99 15.03 8.92 -15.71
C ASP A 99 14.65 7.49 -16.10
N ARG A 100 15.65 6.64 -16.37
CA ARG A 100 15.40 5.22 -16.66
C ARG A 100 14.78 4.47 -15.47
N GLN A 101 15.22 4.75 -14.24
CA GLN A 101 14.62 4.13 -13.03
C GLN A 101 13.18 4.61 -12.81
N LEU A 102 12.93 5.91 -13.01
CA LEU A 102 11.60 6.50 -12.93
C LEU A 102 10.66 5.88 -13.98
N LEU A 103 11.13 5.78 -15.23
CA LEU A 103 10.36 5.18 -16.31
C LEU A 103 10.04 3.70 -16.04
N THR A 104 11.02 2.92 -15.59
CA THR A 104 10.81 1.50 -15.23
C THR A 104 9.77 1.36 -14.12
N MET A 105 9.80 2.27 -13.15
CA MET A 105 8.91 2.27 -12.01
C MET A 105 7.47 2.63 -12.40
N VAL A 106 7.28 3.65 -13.26
CA VAL A 106 5.97 4.00 -13.83
C VAL A 106 5.41 2.89 -14.71
N ILE A 107 6.23 2.29 -15.57
CA ILE A 107 5.80 1.15 -16.41
C ILE A 107 5.35 -0.03 -15.54
N THR A 108 6.09 -0.32 -14.46
CA THR A 108 5.71 -1.40 -13.53
C THR A 108 4.38 -1.09 -12.84
N GLU A 109 4.16 0.15 -12.42
CA GLU A 109 2.90 0.60 -11.82
C GLU A 109 1.72 0.47 -12.79
N ILE A 110 1.88 0.91 -14.04
CA ILE A 110 0.85 0.77 -15.07
C ILE A 110 0.51 -0.71 -15.32
N LEU A 111 1.51 -1.59 -15.39
CA LEU A 111 1.28 -3.02 -15.59
C LEU A 111 0.51 -3.64 -14.42
N VAL A 112 0.92 -3.34 -13.18
CA VAL A 112 0.22 -3.83 -11.98
C VAL A 112 -1.21 -3.30 -11.91
N TYR A 113 -1.41 -2.03 -12.28
CA TYR A 113 -2.72 -1.40 -12.34
C TYR A 113 -3.62 -2.09 -13.37
N VAL A 114 -3.14 -2.27 -14.61
CA VAL A 114 -3.92 -2.91 -15.68
C VAL A 114 -4.30 -4.35 -15.30
N ILE A 115 -3.36 -5.14 -14.77
CA ILE A 115 -3.64 -6.52 -14.36
C ILE A 115 -4.66 -6.56 -13.20
N SER A 116 -4.47 -5.73 -12.18
CA SER A 116 -5.34 -5.75 -10.99
C SER A 116 -6.74 -5.19 -11.28
N MET A 117 -6.84 -4.16 -12.14
CA MET A 117 -8.10 -3.48 -12.44
C MET A 117 -8.87 -4.10 -13.60
N SER A 118 -8.23 -4.88 -14.49
CA SER A 118 -8.93 -5.56 -15.60
C SER A 118 -9.72 -6.79 -15.15
N LEU A 119 -9.33 -7.41 -14.04
CA LEU A 119 -10.01 -8.60 -13.53
C LEU A 119 -11.45 -8.29 -13.07
N TYR A 120 -11.65 -7.14 -12.43
CA TYR A 120 -12.96 -6.70 -11.93
C TYR A 120 -14.03 -6.55 -13.02
N PRO A 121 -13.83 -5.76 -14.10
CA PRO A 121 -14.82 -5.63 -15.16
C PRO A 121 -15.05 -6.94 -15.92
N LEU A 122 -14.04 -7.81 -16.07
CA LEU A 122 -14.22 -9.13 -16.68
C LEU A 122 -15.19 -9.99 -15.87
N ILE A 123 -15.05 -10.01 -14.54
CA ILE A 123 -15.95 -10.74 -13.66
C ILE A 123 -17.35 -10.13 -13.72
N LEU A 124 -17.50 -8.80 -13.64
CA LEU A 124 -18.81 -8.16 -13.79
C LEU A 124 -19.50 -8.53 -15.11
N PHE A 125 -18.73 -8.60 -16.20
CA PHE A 125 -19.23 -8.98 -17.52
C PHE A 125 -19.66 -10.45 -17.57
N GLU A 126 -18.89 -11.35 -16.98
CA GLU A 126 -19.26 -12.76 -16.83
C GLU A 126 -20.54 -12.93 -16.00
N MET A 127 -20.65 -12.23 -14.87
CA MET A 127 -21.86 -12.26 -14.03
C MET A 127 -23.08 -11.76 -14.80
N LEU A 128 -22.93 -10.69 -15.60
CA LEU A 128 -23.98 -10.16 -16.46
C LEU A 128 -24.45 -11.19 -17.50
N ILE A 129 -23.52 -11.81 -18.22
CA ILE A 129 -23.84 -12.84 -19.23
C ILE A 129 -24.52 -14.04 -18.59
N THR A 130 -23.98 -14.54 -17.48
CA THR A 130 -24.50 -15.75 -16.83
C THR A 130 -25.87 -15.51 -16.20
N ASN A 131 -26.14 -14.31 -15.67
CA ASN A 131 -27.47 -13.93 -15.21
C ASN A 131 -28.49 -13.84 -16.35
N TYR A 132 -28.06 -13.44 -17.55
CA TYR A 132 -28.93 -13.41 -18.74
C TYR A 132 -29.21 -14.81 -19.29
N MET A 133 -28.20 -15.69 -19.34
CA MET A 133 -28.30 -17.00 -19.99
C MET A 133 -28.83 -18.11 -19.08
N ASN A 134 -28.61 -18.02 -17.76
CA ASN A 134 -29.00 -19.06 -16.80
C ASN A 134 -29.86 -18.46 -15.67
N ILE A 135 -31.18 -18.51 -15.84
CA ILE A 135 -32.15 -18.01 -14.85
C ILE A 135 -32.10 -18.83 -13.54
N ASN A 136 -31.72 -20.10 -13.61
CA ASN A 136 -31.66 -21.01 -12.46
C ASN A 136 -30.22 -21.43 -12.14
N LYS A 137 -29.43 -20.51 -11.57
CA LYS A 137 -28.08 -20.82 -11.07
C LYS A 137 -28.17 -21.72 -9.82
N SER A 138 -27.28 -22.70 -9.71
CA SER A 138 -27.18 -23.50 -8.48
C SER A 138 -26.62 -22.66 -7.33
N PRO A 139 -26.97 -22.95 -6.06
CA PRO A 139 -26.43 -22.23 -4.91
C PRO A 139 -24.90 -22.24 -4.84
N GLN A 140 -24.28 -23.38 -5.20
CA GLN A 140 -22.82 -23.54 -5.23
C GLN A 140 -22.16 -22.62 -6.26
N TYR A 141 -22.81 -22.40 -7.40
CA TYR A 141 -22.28 -21.49 -8.42
C TYR A 141 -22.29 -20.04 -7.94
N LEU A 142 -23.38 -19.62 -7.27
CA LEU A 142 -23.50 -18.28 -6.69
C LEU A 142 -22.43 -18.03 -5.60
N GLU A 143 -22.08 -19.05 -4.81
CA GLU A 143 -20.99 -18.96 -3.83
C GLU A 143 -19.63 -18.74 -4.49
N ILE A 144 -19.33 -19.46 -5.57
CA ILE A 144 -18.08 -19.29 -6.33
C ILE A 144 -18.02 -17.89 -6.95
N GLU A 145 -19.12 -17.43 -7.55
CA GLU A 145 -19.25 -16.11 -8.15
C GLU A 145 -18.98 -14.99 -7.11
N SER A 146 -19.60 -15.10 -5.93
CA SER A 146 -19.35 -14.18 -4.80
C SER A 146 -17.90 -14.22 -4.31
N PHE A 147 -17.28 -15.40 -4.29
CA PHE A 147 -15.89 -15.55 -3.87
C PHE A 147 -14.92 -14.90 -4.87
N ILE A 148 -15.09 -15.15 -6.17
CA ILE A 148 -14.28 -14.56 -7.24
C ILE A 148 -14.44 -13.03 -7.23
N TYR A 149 -15.66 -12.52 -7.06
CA TYR A 149 -15.93 -11.09 -6.90
C TYR A 149 -15.19 -10.48 -5.70
N THR A 150 -15.16 -11.19 -4.58
CA THR A 150 -14.41 -10.77 -3.37
C THR A 150 -12.91 -10.68 -3.65
N ILE A 151 -12.32 -11.67 -4.35
CA ILE A 151 -10.91 -11.65 -4.73
C ILE A 151 -10.59 -10.45 -5.63
N ALA A 152 -11.41 -10.21 -6.65
CA ALA A 152 -11.18 -9.08 -7.56
C ALA A 152 -11.27 -7.74 -6.86
N THR A 153 -12.21 -7.60 -5.93
CA THR A 153 -12.34 -6.41 -5.08
C THR A 153 -11.10 -6.24 -4.19
N LEU A 154 -10.59 -7.32 -3.59
CA LEU A 154 -9.37 -7.31 -2.79
C LEU A 154 -8.13 -6.92 -3.62
N LEU A 155 -8.01 -7.41 -4.86
CA LEU A 155 -6.94 -7.03 -5.79
C LEU A 155 -7.03 -5.54 -6.17
N GLY A 156 -8.23 -5.03 -6.42
CA GLY A 156 -8.47 -3.61 -6.63
C GLY A 156 -8.03 -2.76 -5.43
N PHE A 157 -8.24 -3.26 -4.20
CA PHE A 157 -7.72 -2.59 -3.00
C PHE A 157 -6.20 -2.66 -2.89
N ALA A 158 -5.61 -3.83 -3.12
CA ALA A 158 -4.16 -4.03 -3.08
C ALA A 158 -3.41 -3.10 -4.06
N ASN A 159 -4.04 -2.78 -5.19
CA ASN A 159 -3.51 -1.83 -6.17
C ASN A 159 -3.23 -0.44 -5.59
N ASN A 160 -3.94 0.00 -4.53
CA ASN A 160 -3.66 1.27 -3.87
C ASN A 160 -2.37 1.24 -3.04
N ALA A 161 -1.97 0.07 -2.55
CA ALA A 161 -0.72 -0.13 -1.82
C ALA A 161 0.43 -0.50 -2.78
N ALA A 162 0.12 -0.97 -3.99
CA ALA A 162 1.08 -1.42 -4.97
C ALA A 162 2.19 -0.41 -5.27
N PRO A 163 1.94 0.92 -5.41
CA PRO A 163 3.02 1.88 -5.64
C PRO A 163 4.11 1.77 -4.58
N LEU A 164 3.77 1.75 -3.29
CA LEU A 164 4.74 1.65 -2.20
C LEU A 164 5.64 0.41 -2.34
N TYR A 165 5.04 -0.76 -2.62
CA TYR A 165 5.80 -2.00 -2.81
C TYR A 165 6.63 -1.97 -4.09
N ILE A 166 6.09 -1.44 -5.19
CA ILE A 166 6.80 -1.28 -6.46
C ILE A 166 8.02 -0.36 -6.26
N TYR A 167 7.86 0.79 -5.58
CA TYR A 167 8.95 1.69 -5.23
C TYR A 167 10.02 0.97 -4.39
N TYR A 168 9.58 0.20 -3.39
CA TYR A 168 10.47 -0.56 -2.53
C TYR A 168 11.27 -1.62 -3.30
N PHE A 169 10.66 -2.36 -4.22
CA PHE A 169 11.38 -3.39 -4.98
C PHE A 169 12.21 -2.83 -6.14
N ALA A 170 11.69 -1.84 -6.87
CA ALA A 170 12.33 -1.30 -8.08
C ALA A 170 13.53 -0.39 -7.77
N SER A 171 13.46 0.40 -6.70
CA SER A 171 14.49 1.41 -6.40
C SER A 171 15.35 1.03 -5.20
N SER A 172 16.65 0.81 -5.42
CA SER A 172 17.62 0.63 -4.34
C SER A 172 17.80 1.89 -3.51
N THR A 173 17.74 3.06 -4.14
CA THR A 173 17.85 4.36 -3.46
C THR A 173 16.69 4.56 -2.51
N PHE A 174 15.46 4.30 -2.97
CA PHE A 174 14.27 4.36 -2.12
C PHE A 174 14.37 3.41 -0.93
N ARG A 175 14.89 2.18 -1.12
CA ARG A 175 15.12 1.26 0.01
C ARG A 175 16.08 1.79 1.05
N GLN A 176 17.18 2.43 0.62
CA GLN A 176 18.14 3.02 1.55
C GLN A 176 17.50 4.18 2.34
N ASP A 177 16.76 5.05 1.66
CA ASP A 177 16.10 6.19 2.31
C ASP A 177 14.96 5.74 3.22
N PHE A 178 14.19 4.72 2.82
CA PHE A 178 13.17 4.10 3.65
C PHE A 178 13.77 3.45 4.90
N ARG A 179 14.91 2.74 4.78
CA ARG A 179 15.63 2.20 5.95
C ARG A 179 16.13 3.32 6.88
N LYS A 180 16.67 4.41 6.34
CA LYS A 180 17.08 5.57 7.14
C LYS A 180 15.88 6.17 7.87
N PHE A 181 14.74 6.33 7.19
CA PHE A 181 13.51 6.81 7.79
C PHE A 181 13.03 5.90 8.94
N LEU A 182 13.00 4.58 8.73
CA LEU A 182 12.65 3.61 9.76
C LEU A 182 13.60 3.66 10.96
N ASN A 183 14.91 3.75 10.71
CA ASN A 183 15.90 3.86 11.77
C ASN A 183 15.73 5.16 12.58
N LEU A 184 15.44 6.27 11.92
CA LEU A 184 15.18 7.56 12.58
C LEU A 184 13.89 7.54 13.42
N CYS A 185 12.83 6.91 12.91
CA CYS A 185 11.59 6.72 13.66
C CYS A 185 11.80 5.79 14.87
N GLY A 186 12.50 4.66 14.69
CA GLY A 186 12.82 3.74 15.77
C GLY A 186 13.67 4.39 16.86
N PHE A 187 14.70 5.16 16.48
CA PHE A 187 15.55 5.89 17.43
C PHE A 187 14.78 6.94 18.22
N ARG A 188 13.81 7.63 17.61
CA ARG A 188 12.98 8.61 18.32
C ARG A 188 12.10 7.97 19.39
N ILE A 189 11.54 6.79 19.11
CA ILE A 189 10.72 6.05 20.08
C ILE A 189 11.59 5.61 21.27
N THR A 190 12.78 5.05 21.01
CA THR A 190 13.70 4.65 22.08
C THR A 190 14.17 5.85 22.91
N ARG A 191 14.45 6.99 22.28
CA ARG A 191 14.90 8.21 22.97
C ARG A 191 13.81 8.86 23.82
N GLN A 192 12.56 8.86 23.37
CA GLN A 192 11.43 9.36 24.18
C GLN A 192 11.18 8.49 25.41
N ASN A 193 11.34 7.17 25.28
CA ASN A 193 11.22 6.27 26.43
C ASN A 193 12.32 6.50 27.47
N LEU A 194 13.55 6.80 27.05
CA LEU A 194 14.64 7.14 27.98
C LEU A 194 14.37 8.45 28.73
N ILE A 195 13.90 9.50 28.06
CA ILE A 195 13.63 10.80 28.70
C ILE A 195 12.47 10.70 29.71
N ASN A 196 11.46 9.87 29.46
CA ASN A 196 10.36 9.64 30.40
C ASN A 196 10.76 8.83 31.64
N VAL A 197 11.82 8.03 31.57
CA VAL A 197 12.35 7.28 32.74
C VAL A 197 13.13 8.21 33.68
N ASP A 198 13.82 9.20 33.14
CA ASP A 198 14.66 10.12 33.92
C ASP A 198 13.88 11.32 34.50
N GLN A 199 12.59 11.48 34.22
CA GLN A 199 11.79 12.49 34.92
C GLN A 199 11.52 11.99 36.35
N PRO A 200 12.12 12.62 37.39
CA PRO A 200 11.84 12.24 38.76
C PRO A 200 10.35 12.45 39.00
N ARG A 201 9.65 11.40 39.43
CA ARG A 201 8.26 11.52 39.88
C ARG A 201 8.22 12.61 40.92
N THR A 202 7.66 13.76 40.55
CA THR A 202 7.40 14.81 41.50
C THR A 202 6.53 14.19 42.59
N PRO A 203 6.97 14.23 43.85
CA PRO A 203 6.18 13.66 44.94
C PRO A 203 4.82 14.31 44.89
N ILE A 204 3.79 13.48 44.79
CA ILE A 204 2.39 13.90 44.85
C ILE A 204 2.26 14.67 46.15
N GLN A 205 2.11 16.00 46.04
CA GLN A 205 1.77 16.81 47.20
C GLN A 205 0.32 16.48 47.53
N ILE A 206 0.15 15.58 48.49
CA ILE A 206 -1.13 15.30 49.13
C ILE A 206 -1.42 16.56 49.94
N ASN A 207 -2.15 17.49 49.33
CA ASN A 207 -2.74 18.61 50.05
C ASN A 207 -3.77 18.02 51.01
N ALA A 208 -3.34 17.86 52.27
CA ALA A 208 -4.23 17.64 53.38
C ALA A 208 -4.99 18.95 53.64
N GLU A 209 -6.05 19.20 52.88
CA GLU A 209 -7.07 20.17 53.27
C GLU A 209 -7.91 19.53 54.37
N THR A 210 -7.42 19.67 55.59
CA THR A 210 -8.16 19.38 56.82
C THR A 210 -9.16 20.51 57.03
N HIS A 211 -10.39 20.32 56.56
CA HIS A 211 -11.51 21.18 56.92
C HIS A 211 -11.92 20.92 58.37
N ILE A 212 -11.85 22.00 59.17
CA ILE A 212 -12.37 22.16 60.53
C ILE A 212 -13.90 22.15 60.50
#